data_AF-A0A6J0LZ12-F1
#
_entry.id   AF-A0A6J0LZ12-F1
#
_cell.length_a   1.000
_cell.length_b   1.000
_cell.length_c   1.000
_cell.angle_alpha   90.00
_cell.angle_beta   90.00
_cell.angle_gamma   90.00
#
_symmetry.space_group_name_H-M   'P 1'
#
loop_
_entity.id
_entity.type
_entity.pdbx_description
1 polymer ?
#
loop_
_entity_poly.entity_id
_entity_poly.type
_entity_poly.pdbx_seq_one_letter_code
_entity_poly.pdbx_strand_id
1 'polypeptide(L)'
;MGIVHRLSTVVPYFQPKVDAAGRSGVSPLQKCTAAIRQLAYGGEADTVDEYVRLGETTARKCLHQFTAAIINLYGDQYLRRPTPEDLQRLLYYGEERGFPGMVGSIDCMHWEWKNCPSSWKGMYSRGTDKPTLVLEAVASHDLWIWHAFF
;
A
#
# COMPACT_ATOMS: atom_id res chain seq x y z
N MET A 1 -0.71 -9.70 15.82
CA MET A 1 0.58 -9.85 15.10
C MET A 1 0.43 -10.78 13.89
N GLY A 2 -0.37 -10.42 12.89
CA GLY A 2 -0.69 -11.32 11.75
C GLY A 2 0.25 -11.20 10.55
N ILE A 3 0.60 -9.97 10.14
CA ILE A 3 1.33 -9.71 8.89
C ILE A 3 2.73 -10.29 8.92
N VAL A 4 3.53 -9.98 9.95
CA VAL A 4 4.92 -10.48 10.06
C VAL A 4 4.95 -12.00 10.08
N HIS A 5 4.05 -12.63 10.84
CA HIS A 5 3.96 -14.08 10.93
C HIS A 5 3.58 -14.70 9.56
N ARG A 6 2.54 -14.17 8.90
CA ARG A 6 2.11 -14.65 7.58
C ARG A 6 3.18 -14.47 6.51
N LEU A 7 3.88 -13.35 6.51
CA LEU A 7 5.01 -13.13 5.61
C LEU A 7 6.15 -14.11 5.89
N SER A 8 6.50 -14.32 7.17
CA SER A 8 7.57 -15.24 7.56
C SER A 8 7.26 -16.71 7.27
N THR A 9 6.00 -17.07 7.05
CA THR A 9 5.59 -18.45 6.74
C THR A 9 5.44 -18.66 5.23
N VAL A 10 4.77 -17.72 4.54
CA VAL A 10 4.40 -17.87 3.13
C VAL A 10 5.48 -17.36 2.17
N VAL A 11 6.28 -16.38 2.58
CA VAL A 11 7.22 -15.70 1.67
C VAL A 11 8.67 -16.11 1.99
N PRO A 12 9.37 -16.83 1.10
CA PRO A 12 10.74 -17.32 1.35
C PRO A 12 11.77 -16.24 1.69
N TYR A 13 11.54 -15.00 1.26
CA TYR A 13 12.41 -13.88 1.60
C TYR A 13 12.32 -13.48 3.08
N PHE A 14 11.13 -13.59 3.68
CA PHE A 14 10.88 -13.21 5.07
C PHE A 14 11.09 -14.35 6.06
N GLN A 15 11.27 -15.58 5.61
CA GLN A 15 11.66 -16.69 6.48
C GLN A 15 12.99 -16.40 7.20
N PRO A 16 13.14 -16.79 8.47
CA PRO A 16 14.43 -16.75 9.18
C PRO A 16 15.48 -17.55 8.41
N LYS A 17 16.70 -17.01 8.32
CA LYS A 17 17.83 -17.68 7.66
C LYS A 17 19.04 -17.62 8.57
N VAL A 18 19.90 -18.62 8.43
CA VAL A 18 21.18 -18.72 9.13
C VAL A 18 22.28 -18.65 8.07
N ASP A 19 23.34 -17.90 8.34
CA ASP A 19 24.49 -17.85 7.44
C ASP A 19 25.36 -19.12 7.55
N ALA A 20 26.35 -19.26 6.67
CA ALA A 20 27.25 -20.41 6.65
C ALA A 20 28.10 -20.55 7.94
N ALA A 21 28.19 -19.49 8.76
CA ALA A 21 28.87 -19.50 10.05
C ALA A 21 27.91 -19.78 11.22
N GLY A 22 26.63 -20.09 10.95
CA GLY A 22 25.64 -20.38 12.00
C GLY A 22 25.02 -19.14 12.64
N ARG A 23 25.27 -17.93 12.12
CA ARG A 23 24.69 -16.69 12.66
C ARG A 23 23.33 -16.42 12.06
N SER A 24 22.38 -16.01 12.89
CA SER A 24 21.07 -15.57 12.45
C SER A 24 21.18 -14.35 11.55
N GLY A 25 20.60 -14.44 10.35
CA GLY A 25 20.44 -13.30 9.46
C GLY A 25 19.35 -12.34 9.94
N VAL A 26 19.08 -11.33 9.12
CA VAL A 26 18.05 -10.32 9.40
C VAL A 26 16.69 -10.96 9.64
N SER A 27 16.09 -10.64 10.79
CA SER A 27 14.81 -11.20 11.21
C SER A 27 13.64 -10.74 10.32
N PRO A 28 12.54 -11.53 10.24
CA PRO A 28 11.34 -11.12 9.52
C PRO A 28 10.78 -9.78 10.02
N LEU A 29 10.83 -9.55 11.35
CA LEU A 29 10.38 -8.31 11.97
C LEU A 29 11.20 -7.12 11.47
N GLN A 30 12.54 -7.21 11.49
CA GLN A 30 13.42 -6.16 10.97
C GLN A 30 13.12 -5.85 9.50
N LYS A 31 12.96 -6.86 8.65
CA LYS A 31 12.62 -6.68 7.23
C LYS A 31 11.28 -5.94 7.04
N CYS A 32 10.26 -6.33 7.81
CA CYS A 32 8.95 -5.68 7.76
C CYS A 32 9.02 -4.24 8.26
N THR A 33 9.71 -3.99 9.38
CA THR A 33 9.89 -2.64 9.93
C THR A 33 10.62 -1.73 8.94
N ALA A 34 11.66 -2.23 8.28
CA ALA A 34 12.38 -1.49 7.26
C ALA A 34 11.48 -1.06 6.09
N ALA A 35 10.63 -1.97 5.61
CA ALA A 35 9.67 -1.67 4.54
C ALA A 35 8.60 -0.66 4.99
N ILE A 36 8.01 -0.87 6.16
CA ILE A 36 6.94 0.00 6.68
C ILE A 36 7.46 1.42 6.93
N ARG A 37 8.68 1.58 7.46
CA ARG A 37 9.27 2.91 7.67
C ARG A 37 9.49 3.66 6.36
N GLN A 38 9.98 2.98 5.31
CA GLN A 38 10.11 3.59 3.98
C GLN A 38 8.74 4.03 3.44
N LEU A 39 7.69 3.22 3.60
CA LEU A 39 6.34 3.56 3.17
C LEU A 39 5.74 4.73 3.96
N ALA A 40 5.95 4.77 5.28
CA ALA A 40 5.33 5.77 6.15
C ALA A 40 5.92 7.17 5.98
N TYR A 41 7.24 7.26 5.78
CA TYR A 41 7.94 8.54 5.76
C TYR A 41 8.36 9.00 4.36
N GLY A 42 8.24 8.13 3.34
CA GLY A 42 8.67 8.44 1.97
C GLY A 42 10.17 8.75 1.85
N GLY A 43 10.97 8.39 2.85
CA GLY A 43 12.38 8.74 2.96
C GLY A 43 13.32 7.78 2.21
N GLU A 44 14.55 8.25 2.00
CA GLU A 44 15.64 7.45 1.44
C GLU A 44 15.92 6.22 2.31
N ALA A 45 16.20 5.09 1.65
CA ALA A 45 16.49 3.82 2.30
C ALA A 45 17.68 3.91 3.28
N ASP A 46 18.56 4.91 3.12
CA ASP A 46 19.68 5.21 4.02
C ASP A 46 19.24 5.54 5.44
N THR A 47 18.11 6.23 5.63
CA THR A 47 17.60 6.56 6.98
C THR A 47 17.12 5.34 7.76
N VAL A 48 16.95 4.19 7.08
CA VAL A 48 16.55 2.92 7.70
C VAL A 48 17.73 2.26 8.41
N ASP A 49 18.97 2.55 8.00
CA ASP A 49 20.17 1.99 8.62
C ASP A 49 20.32 2.45 10.08
N GLU A 50 20.00 3.71 10.38
CA GLU A 50 20.06 4.25 11.75
C GLU A 50 19.17 3.48 12.74
N TYR A 51 18.01 3.00 12.29
CA TYR A 51 17.02 2.35 13.16
C TYR A 51 17.08 0.83 13.14
N VAL A 52 17.30 0.24 11.96
CA VAL A 52 17.19 -1.21 11.74
C VAL A 52 18.56 -1.85 11.46
N ARG A 53 19.61 -1.04 11.25
CA ARG A 53 20.98 -1.47 10.88
C ARG A 53 20.98 -2.35 9.64
N LEU A 54 20.33 -1.86 8.59
CA LEU A 54 20.26 -2.51 7.29
C LEU A 54 20.83 -1.57 6.24
N GLY A 55 21.81 -2.09 5.49
CA GLY A 55 22.32 -1.39 4.32
C GLY A 55 21.21 -1.08 3.31
N GLU A 56 21.32 0.08 2.67
CA GLU A 56 20.36 0.65 1.72
C GLU A 56 19.76 -0.38 0.75
N THR A 57 20.64 -1.16 0.10
CA THR A 57 20.24 -2.17 -0.89
C THR A 57 19.32 -3.25 -0.29
N THR A 58 19.55 -3.61 0.98
CA THR A 58 18.71 -4.56 1.71
C THR A 58 17.40 -3.93 2.13
N ALA A 59 17.41 -2.68 2.61
CA ALA A 59 16.19 -1.94 2.95
C ALA A 59 15.27 -1.78 1.73
N ARG A 60 15.83 -1.38 0.57
CA ARG A 60 15.07 -1.28 -0.69
C ARG A 60 14.53 -2.63 -1.16
N LYS A 61 15.31 -3.70 -1.02
CA LYS A 61 14.84 -5.07 -1.34
C LYS A 61 13.73 -5.53 -0.40
N CYS A 62 13.81 -5.19 0.89
CA CYS A 62 12.73 -5.43 1.85
C CYS A 62 11.46 -4.73 1.43
N LEU A 63 11.54 -3.45 1.02
CA LEU A 63 10.39 -2.70 0.52
C LEU A 63 9.72 -3.41 -0.66
N HIS A 64 10.48 -3.75 -1.71
CA HIS A 64 9.92 -4.42 -2.89
C HIS A 64 9.30 -5.78 -2.58
N GLN A 65 9.97 -6.60 -1.77
CA GLN A 65 9.46 -7.93 -1.40
C GLN A 65 8.23 -7.81 -0.49
N PHE A 66 8.22 -6.81 0.39
CA PHE A 66 7.10 -6.55 1.28
C PHE A 66 5.87 -6.11 0.49
N THR A 67 5.98 -5.07 -0.36
CA THR A 67 4.84 -4.56 -1.12
C THR A 67 4.25 -5.62 -2.06
N ALA A 68 5.09 -6.35 -2.79
CA ALA A 68 4.65 -7.45 -3.64
C ALA A 68 3.91 -8.53 -2.85
N ALA A 69 4.43 -8.91 -1.67
CA ALA A 69 3.80 -9.89 -0.82
C ALA A 69 2.48 -9.39 -0.22
N ILE A 70 2.40 -8.12 0.21
CA ILE A 70 1.16 -7.54 0.73
C ILE A 70 0.08 -7.53 -0.35
N ILE A 71 0.42 -7.08 -1.57
CA ILE A 71 -0.52 -7.09 -2.70
C ILE A 71 -0.98 -8.51 -3.00
N ASN A 72 -0.06 -9.48 -3.07
CA ASN A 72 -0.43 -10.86 -3.37
C ASN A 72 -1.31 -11.50 -2.27
N LEU A 73 -1.01 -11.23 -0.99
CA LEU A 73 -1.65 -11.89 0.13
C LEU A 73 -2.97 -11.24 0.55
N TYR A 74 -3.13 -9.96 0.29
CA TYR A 74 -4.23 -9.14 0.81
C TYR A 74 -4.92 -8.29 -0.28
N GLY A 75 -4.38 -8.22 -1.50
CA GLY A 75 -4.94 -7.42 -2.59
C GLY A 75 -6.38 -7.79 -2.92
N ASP A 76 -6.70 -9.08 -2.96
CA ASP A 76 -8.08 -9.51 -3.24
C ASP A 76 -9.08 -9.04 -2.19
N GLN A 77 -8.63 -8.82 -0.95
CA GLN A 77 -9.49 -8.34 0.13
C GLN A 77 -9.57 -6.82 0.17
N TYR A 78 -8.44 -6.12 0.04
CA TYR A 78 -8.34 -4.67 0.30
C TYR A 78 -8.22 -3.82 -0.98
N LEU A 79 -7.78 -4.38 -2.11
CA LEU A 79 -7.67 -3.72 -3.41
C LEU A 79 -8.76 -4.21 -4.37
N ARG A 80 -9.96 -4.44 -3.85
CA ARG A 80 -11.13 -4.82 -4.64
C ARG A 80 -12.19 -3.73 -4.64
N ARG A 81 -13.08 -3.78 -5.61
CA ARG A 81 -14.31 -2.97 -5.61
C ARG A 81 -15.26 -3.45 -4.51
N PRO A 82 -16.08 -2.56 -3.92
CA PRO A 82 -17.15 -2.95 -3.02
C PRO A 82 -18.10 -3.97 -3.69
N THR A 83 -18.53 -5.00 -2.98
CA THR A 83 -19.59 -5.89 -3.47
C THR A 83 -20.95 -5.21 -3.31
N PRO A 84 -22.04 -5.73 -3.92
CA PRO A 84 -23.38 -5.22 -3.66
C PRO A 84 -23.75 -5.21 -2.17
N GLU A 85 -23.32 -6.20 -1.40
CA GLU A 85 -23.55 -6.30 0.04
C GLU A 85 -22.78 -5.22 0.81
N ASP A 86 -21.51 -4.97 0.43
CA ASP A 86 -20.75 -3.85 0.98
C ASP A 86 -21.45 -2.52 0.70
N LEU A 87 -21.91 -2.31 -0.53
CA LEU A 87 -22.59 -1.08 -0.93
C LEU A 87 -23.90 -0.88 -0.15
N GLN A 88 -24.72 -1.93 -0.02
CA GLN A 88 -25.96 -1.88 0.75
C GLN A 88 -25.69 -1.53 2.22
N ARG A 89 -24.65 -2.14 2.80
CA ARG A 89 -24.23 -1.84 4.18
C ARG A 89 -23.78 -0.38 4.32
N LEU A 90 -22.98 0.12 3.38
CA LEU A 90 -22.51 1.51 3.39
C LEU A 90 -23.68 2.50 3.30
N LEU A 91 -24.63 2.25 2.38
CA LEU A 91 -25.82 3.07 2.21
C LEU A 91 -26.72 3.06 3.47
N TYR A 92 -26.92 1.90 4.08
CA TYR A 92 -27.67 1.76 5.34
C TYR A 92 -27.05 2.64 6.44
N TYR A 93 -25.73 2.54 6.64
CA TYR A 93 -25.05 3.37 7.65
C TYR A 93 -24.99 4.86 7.28
N GLY A 94 -25.00 5.20 6.00
CA GLY A 94 -25.13 6.57 5.53
C GLY A 94 -26.49 7.16 5.90
N GLU A 95 -27.56 6.41 5.63
CA GLU A 95 -28.94 6.79 5.95
C GLU A 95 -29.16 6.96 7.46
N GLU A 96 -28.71 6.01 8.27
CA GLU A 96 -28.77 6.08 9.75
C GLU A 96 -28.04 7.31 10.33
N ARG A 97 -27.04 7.83 9.61
CA ARG A 97 -26.28 9.03 9.98
C ARG A 97 -26.83 10.33 9.36
N GLY A 98 -27.92 10.26 8.60
CA GLY A 98 -28.53 11.42 7.95
C GLY A 98 -27.93 11.80 6.59
N PHE A 99 -27.18 10.90 5.96
CA PHE A 99 -26.56 11.06 4.64
C PHE A 99 -27.11 10.02 3.64
N PRO A 100 -28.40 10.12 3.24
CA PRO A 100 -29.00 9.15 2.33
C PRO A 100 -28.26 9.13 0.99
N GLY A 101 -27.91 7.94 0.50
CA GLY A 101 -27.17 7.76 -0.75
C GLY A 101 -25.64 7.89 -0.62
N MET A 102 -25.09 8.19 0.56
CA MET A 102 -23.65 8.34 0.77
C MET A 102 -22.98 6.99 1.01
N VAL A 103 -21.96 6.68 0.20
CA VAL A 103 -21.16 5.45 0.32
C VAL A 103 -19.92 5.65 1.22
N GLY A 104 -19.44 6.88 1.32
CA GLY A 104 -18.31 7.26 2.15
C GLY A 104 -17.80 8.66 1.80
N SER A 105 -16.72 9.07 2.46
CA SER A 105 -16.02 10.32 2.14
C SER A 105 -14.99 10.05 1.04
N ILE A 106 -15.08 10.79 -0.05
CA ILE A 106 -14.13 10.71 -1.16
C ILE A 106 -12.99 11.70 -0.91
N ASP A 107 -11.76 11.26 -1.12
CA ASP A 107 -10.59 12.12 -1.28
C ASP A 107 -9.85 11.77 -2.57
N CYS A 108 -9.30 12.79 -3.23
CA CYS A 108 -8.65 12.68 -4.53
C CYS A 108 -7.27 13.35 -4.48
N MET A 109 -6.23 12.63 -4.84
CA MET A 109 -4.88 13.19 -4.99
C MET A 109 -4.43 13.15 -6.45
N HIS A 110 -4.02 14.31 -6.97
CA HIS A 110 -3.40 14.41 -8.28
C HIS A 110 -1.90 14.15 -8.20
N TRP A 111 -1.43 13.14 -8.91
CA TRP A 111 -0.02 12.78 -8.99
C TRP A 111 0.54 13.05 -10.38
N GLU A 112 1.59 13.88 -10.45
CA GLU A 112 2.28 14.16 -11.71
C GLU A 112 2.88 12.87 -12.28
N TRP A 113 2.46 12.53 -13.50
CA TRP A 113 2.95 11.36 -14.19
C TRP A 113 4.15 11.72 -15.07
N LYS A 114 5.32 11.85 -14.44
CA LYS A 114 6.57 12.27 -15.09
C LYS A 114 6.91 11.47 -16.37
N ASN A 115 6.63 10.17 -16.38
CA ASN A 115 6.93 9.26 -17.49
C ASN A 115 5.66 8.83 -18.26
N CYS A 116 4.66 9.71 -18.37
CA CYS A 116 3.43 9.41 -19.13
C CYS A 116 3.74 9.22 -20.62
N PRO A 117 3.28 8.11 -21.26
CA PRO A 117 3.43 7.92 -22.70
C PRO A 117 2.80 9.07 -23.49
N SER A 118 3.47 9.52 -24.55
CA SER A 118 2.99 10.64 -25.38
C SER A 118 1.57 10.42 -25.93
N SER A 119 1.21 9.18 -26.24
CA SER A 119 -0.12 8.77 -26.69
C SER A 119 -1.23 9.02 -25.66
N TRP A 120 -0.89 9.05 -24.37
CA TRP A 120 -1.85 9.22 -23.27
C TRP A 120 -1.80 10.62 -22.66
N LYS A 121 -0.75 11.40 -22.93
CA LYS A 121 -0.54 12.74 -22.37
C LYS A 121 -1.76 13.64 -22.53
N GLY A 122 -2.38 13.67 -23.70
CA GLY A 122 -3.59 14.49 -23.94
C GLY A 122 -4.78 14.11 -23.05
N MET A 123 -4.96 12.82 -22.73
CA MET A 123 -6.06 12.33 -21.89
C MET A 123 -5.87 12.66 -20.40
N TYR A 124 -4.61 12.71 -19.94
CA TYR A 124 -4.25 12.91 -18.53
C TYR A 124 -3.79 14.35 -18.19
N SER A 125 -3.70 15.24 -19.18
CA SER A 125 -3.34 16.67 -19.00
C SER A 125 -4.58 17.58 -18.86
N ARG A 126 -5.62 17.15 -18.12
CA ARG A 126 -6.93 17.83 -18.00
C ARG A 126 -6.83 19.24 -17.39
N GLY A 127 -6.40 20.23 -18.17
CA GLY A 127 -6.25 21.63 -17.75
C GLY A 127 -4.89 21.96 -17.11
N THR A 128 -3.96 21.00 -17.08
CA THR A 128 -2.59 21.18 -16.58
C THR A 128 -1.59 20.85 -17.69
N ASP A 129 -0.48 21.60 -17.78
CA ASP A 129 0.59 21.33 -18.76
C ASP A 129 1.23 19.95 -18.58
N LYS A 130 1.03 19.35 -17.40
CA LYS A 130 1.59 18.07 -17.01
C LYS A 130 0.51 17.00 -16.90
N PRO A 131 0.76 15.78 -17.40
CA PRO A 131 -0.16 14.67 -17.21
C PRO A 131 -0.21 14.29 -15.74
N THR A 132 -1.41 14.08 -15.20
CA THR A 132 -1.62 13.65 -13.81
C THR A 132 -2.49 12.39 -13.74
N LEU A 133 -2.16 11.50 -12.82
CA LEU A 133 -3.03 10.40 -12.40
C LEU A 133 -3.81 10.86 -11.17
N VAL A 134 -5.13 10.63 -11.17
CA VAL A 134 -5.97 10.88 -10.01
C VAL A 134 -6.04 9.58 -9.22
N LEU A 135 -5.59 9.63 -7.97
CA LEU A 135 -5.80 8.56 -7.01
C LEU A 135 -7.02 8.92 -6.19
N GLU A 136 -8.09 8.14 -6.33
CA GLU A 136 -9.31 8.31 -5.56
C GLU A 136 -9.41 7.23 -4.49
N ALA A 137 -9.83 7.65 -3.29
CA ALA A 137 -10.08 6.77 -2.17
C ALA A 137 -11.41 7.17 -1.51
N VAL A 138 -12.26 6.18 -1.25
CA VAL A 138 -13.49 6.35 -0.47
C VAL A 138 -13.26 5.75 0.90
N ALA A 139 -13.25 6.57 1.94
CA ALA A 139 -13.19 6.10 3.32
C ALA A 139 -14.61 5.92 3.87
N SER A 140 -14.89 4.75 4.44
CA SER A 140 -16.14 4.50 5.15
C SER A 140 -15.99 4.66 6.67
N HIS A 141 -17.13 4.67 7.37
CA HIS A 141 -17.20 4.93 8.81
C HIS A 141 -16.42 3.94 9.69
N ASP A 142 -16.16 2.74 9.17
CA ASP A 142 -15.43 1.64 9.83
C ASP A 142 -13.93 1.69 9.53
N LEU A 143 -13.43 2.83 9.02
CA LEU A 143 -12.04 3.05 8.62
C LEU A 143 -11.59 2.18 7.45
N TRP A 144 -12.54 1.55 6.74
CA TRP A 144 -12.22 0.84 5.52
C TRP A 144 -11.99 1.84 4.38
N ILE A 145 -10.90 1.63 3.64
CA ILE A 145 -10.57 2.43 2.47
C ILE A 145 -10.92 1.59 1.24
N TRP A 146 -11.87 2.09 0.45
CA TRP A 146 -12.20 1.55 -0.85
C TRP A 146 -11.43 2.33 -1.91
N HIS A 147 -10.59 1.65 -2.67
CA HIS A 147 -10.06 2.24 -3.90
C HIS A 147 -11.13 2.18 -4.98
N ALA A 148 -11.81 3.30 -5.18
CA ALA A 148 -12.67 3.52 -6.33
C ALA A 148 -11.79 4.10 -7.45
N PHE A 149 -11.85 3.53 -8.64
CA PHE A 149 -11.19 3.96 -9.88
C PHE A 149 -9.66 3.74 -10.05
N PHE A 150 -9.37 2.99 -11.12
CA PHE A 150 -8.16 3.05 -11.95
C PHE A 150 -8.61 3.51 -13.34
#